data_AF-A0A1I5J1D9-F1
#
_entry.id   AF-A0A1I5J1D9-F1
#
_cell.length_a   1.000
_cell.length_b   1.000
_cell.length_c   1.000
_cell.angle_alpha   90.00
_cell.angle_beta   90.00
_cell.angle_gamma   90.00
#
_symmetry.space_group_name_H-M   'P 1'
#
loop_
_entity.id
_entity.type
_entity.pdbx_description
1 polymer ?
#
loop_
_entity_poly.entity_id
_entity_poly.type
_entity_poly.pdbx_seq_one_letter_code
_entity_poly.pdbx_strand_id
1 'polypeptide(L)'
;MSSEDVPAEKMPCEDALAEIYLLLDRECSPERDAELRRHIEDCPPCLEEYGIDEQIKHLLARKCGGDLAPAELKSRLRASIRQTVATQGGVTVERTEITVEQRTTSD
;
A
#
# COMPACT_ATOMS: atom_id res chain seq x y z
N MET A 1 47.22 -3.38 11.03
CA MET A 1 46.32 -4.45 11.48
C MET A 1 45.07 -4.27 10.67
N SER A 2 44.88 -5.14 9.68
CA SER A 2 43.85 -5.02 8.66
C SER A 2 42.48 -5.04 9.32
N SER A 3 41.71 -3.98 9.11
CA SER A 3 40.29 -3.95 9.36
C SER A 3 39.65 -4.95 8.40
N GLU A 4 39.33 -6.13 8.93
CA GLU A 4 38.55 -7.14 8.25
C GLU A 4 37.11 -6.62 8.16
N ASP A 5 36.78 -5.98 7.03
CA ASP A 5 35.41 -5.81 6.56
C ASP A 5 34.82 -7.22 6.40
N VAL A 6 34.08 -7.67 7.42
CA VAL A 6 33.24 -8.87 7.32
C VAL A 6 32.21 -8.57 6.23
N PRO A 7 32.17 -9.28 5.10
CA PRO A 7 31.17 -9.04 4.08
C PRO A 7 29.82 -9.36 4.71
N ALA A 8 28.91 -8.38 4.75
CA ALA A 8 27.50 -8.68 4.97
C ALA A 8 27.11 -9.74 3.94
N GLU A 9 26.72 -10.94 4.38
CA GLU A 9 26.25 -11.99 3.49
C GLU A 9 25.10 -11.43 2.66
N LYS A 10 25.40 -11.10 1.39
CA LYS A 10 24.40 -10.64 0.45
C LYS A 10 23.49 -11.82 0.12
N MET A 11 22.18 -11.60 0.20
CA MET A 11 21.18 -12.57 -0.23
C MET A 11 21.52 -13.12 -1.63
N PRO A 12 21.40 -14.44 -1.86
CA PRO A 12 21.51 -15.03 -3.19
C PRO A 12 20.42 -14.50 -4.13
N CYS A 13 20.75 -14.29 -5.40
CA CYS A 13 19.75 -13.85 -6.39
C CYS A 13 18.63 -14.89 -6.55
N GLU A 14 18.93 -16.19 -6.41
CA GLU A 14 17.91 -17.24 -6.50
C GLU A 14 16.83 -17.12 -5.42
N ASP A 15 17.23 -16.80 -4.19
CA ASP A 15 16.30 -16.59 -3.07
C ASP A 15 15.45 -15.34 -3.30
N ALA A 16 16.08 -14.26 -3.79
CA ALA A 16 15.37 -13.03 -4.10
C ALA A 16 14.30 -13.23 -5.19
N LEU A 17 14.65 -13.95 -6.25
CA LEU A 17 13.74 -14.25 -7.36
C LEU A 17 12.64 -15.25 -6.96
N ALA A 18 12.95 -16.24 -6.11
CA ALA A 18 11.97 -17.20 -5.62
C ALA A 18 10.86 -16.54 -4.79
N GLU A 19 11.16 -15.43 -4.11
CA GLU A 19 10.23 -14.74 -3.21
C GLU A 19 9.64 -13.45 -3.81
N ILE A 20 9.92 -13.15 -5.07
CA ILE A 20 9.54 -11.87 -5.70
C ILE A 20 8.02 -11.64 -5.70
N TYR A 21 7.24 -12.72 -5.86
CA TYR A 21 5.78 -12.66 -5.82
C TYR A 21 5.26 -12.38 -4.41
N LEU A 22 5.89 -12.94 -3.36
CA LEU A 22 5.54 -12.64 -1.98
C LEU A 22 5.75 -11.16 -1.68
N LEU A 23 6.85 -10.59 -2.18
CA LEU A 23 7.12 -9.16 -2.07
C LEU A 23 6.07 -8.33 -2.81
N LEU A 24 5.75 -8.68 -4.05
CA LEU A 24 4.75 -7.98 -4.86
C LEU A 24 3.36 -8.05 -4.24
N ASP A 25 2.97 -9.19 -3.64
CA ASP A 25 1.68 -9.41 -2.98
C ASP A 25 1.61 -8.83 -1.57
N ARG A 26 2.72 -8.29 -1.05
CA ARG A 26 2.86 -7.79 0.33
C ARG A 26 2.61 -8.88 1.37
N GLU A 27 3.03 -10.09 1.06
CA GLU A 27 2.91 -11.28 1.91
C GLU A 27 4.21 -11.59 2.67
N CYS A 28 5.26 -10.78 2.49
CA CYS A 28 6.48 -10.86 3.27
C CYS A 28 6.29 -10.31 4.70
N SER A 29 7.12 -10.79 5.64
CA SER A 29 7.31 -10.08 6.91
C SER A 29 8.02 -8.72 6.65
N PRO A 30 7.89 -7.73 7.55
CA PRO A 30 8.55 -6.43 7.37
C PRO A 30 10.07 -6.54 7.21
N GLU A 31 10.70 -7.45 7.95
CA GLU A 31 12.14 -7.69 7.89
C GLU A 31 12.52 -8.27 6.53
N ARG A 32 11.74 -9.25 6.04
CA ARG A 32 12.01 -9.92 4.77
C ARG A 32 11.76 -9.02 3.57
N ASP A 33 10.70 -8.20 3.61
CA ASP A 33 10.43 -7.17 2.60
C ASP A 33 11.63 -6.21 2.47
N ALA A 34 12.17 -5.74 3.61
CA ALA A 34 13.32 -4.83 3.62
C ALA A 34 14.61 -5.48 3.10
N GLU A 35 14.84 -6.77 3.38
CA GLU A 35 15.98 -7.52 2.84
C GLU A 35 15.88 -7.70 1.32
N LEU A 36 14.72 -8.14 0.83
CA LEU A 36 14.47 -8.33 -0.60
C LEU A 36 14.60 -7.01 -1.37
N ARG A 37 14.00 -5.92 -0.88
CA ARG A 37 14.11 -4.60 -1.51
C ARG A 37 15.55 -4.13 -1.61
N ARG A 38 16.34 -4.29 -0.53
CA ARG A 38 17.75 -3.92 -0.54
C ARG A 38 18.54 -4.71 -1.59
N HIS A 39 18.32 -6.02 -1.67
CA HIS A 39 18.96 -6.84 -2.70
C HIS A 39 18.57 -6.38 -4.11
N ILE A 40 17.27 -6.19 -4.36
CA ILE A 40 16.76 -5.77 -5.67
C ILE A 40 17.32 -4.39 -6.08
N GLU A 41 17.38 -3.43 -5.16
CA GLU A 41 17.94 -2.10 -5.40
C GLU A 41 19.45 -2.14 -5.70
N ASP A 42 20.18 -3.03 -5.03
CA ASP A 42 21.64 -3.18 -5.21
C ASP A 42 22.03 -4.13 -6.36
N CYS A 43 21.08 -4.83 -6.98
CA CYS A 43 21.31 -5.89 -7.97
C CYS A 43 20.54 -5.62 -9.28
N PRO A 44 21.18 -4.99 -10.29
CA PRO A 44 20.54 -4.69 -11.58
C PRO A 44 19.78 -5.83 -12.26
N PRO A 45 20.26 -7.09 -12.31
CA PRO A 45 19.49 -8.18 -12.92
C PRO A 45 18.22 -8.51 -12.13
N CYS A 46 18.26 -8.49 -10.80
CA CYS A 46 17.05 -8.70 -9.99
C CYS A 46 16.06 -7.53 -10.11
N LEU A 47 16.56 -6.30 -10.28
CA LEU A 47 15.72 -5.13 -10.55
C LEU A 47 14.99 -5.24 -11.90
N GLU A 48 15.65 -5.77 -12.92
CA GLU A 48 15.04 -6.00 -14.23
C GLU A 48 13.92 -7.05 -14.15
N GLU A 49 14.19 -8.21 -13.54
CA GLU A 49 13.18 -9.26 -13.33
C GLU A 49 12.01 -8.77 -12.48
N TYR A 50 12.28 -8.04 -11.38
CA TYR A 50 11.25 -7.40 -10.56
C TYR A 50 10.34 -6.48 -11.39
N GLY A 51 10.94 -5.63 -12.23
CA GLY A 51 10.19 -4.72 -13.08
C GLY A 51 9.32 -5.44 -14.11
N ILE A 52 9.76 -6.60 -14.61
CA ILE A 52 8.97 -7.44 -15.53
C ILE A 52 7.78 -8.05 -14.78
N ASP A 53 8.01 -8.68 -13.64
CA ASP A 53 6.96 -9.31 -12.84
C ASP A 53 5.92 -8.30 -12.34
N GLU A 54 6.36 -7.11 -11.92
CA GLU A 54 5.46 -6.01 -11.54
C GLU A 54 4.55 -5.59 -12.71
N GLN A 55 5.12 -5.45 -13.91
CA GLN A 55 4.34 -5.11 -15.12
C GLN A 55 3.34 -6.20 -15.49
N ILE A 56 3.75 -7.47 -15.40
CA ILE A 56 2.85 -8.62 -15.64
C ILE A 56 1.71 -8.61 -14.63
N LYS A 57 2.01 -8.42 -13.35
CA LYS A 57 1.01 -8.33 -12.29
C LYS A 57 0.01 -7.19 -12.53
N HIS A 58 0.50 -6.01 -12.92
CA HIS A 58 -0.37 -4.88 -13.27
C HIS A 58 -1.24 -5.18 -14.49
N LEU A 59 -0.69 -5.83 -15.52
CA LEU A 59 -1.45 -6.22 -16.71
C LEU A 59 -2.56 -7.20 -16.35
N LEU A 60 -2.26 -8.22 -15.54
CA LEU A 60 -3.24 -9.20 -15.06
C LEU A 60 -4.33 -8.54 -14.22
N ALA A 61 -3.99 -7.65 -13.29
CA ALA A 61 -4.98 -6.92 -12.50
C ALA A 61 -5.94 -6.12 -13.39
N ARG A 62 -5.44 -5.50 -14.48
CA ARG A 62 -6.26 -4.71 -15.40
C ARG A 62 -7.13 -5.56 -16.32
N LYS A 63 -6.64 -6.72 -16.76
CA LYS A 63 -7.30 -7.54 -17.80
C LYS A 63 -8.09 -8.71 -17.24
N CYS A 64 -7.72 -9.20 -16.06
CA CYS A 64 -8.21 -10.43 -15.46
C CYS A 64 -8.64 -10.24 -13.98
N GLY A 65 -8.62 -9.01 -13.44
CA GLY A 65 -8.84 -8.72 -12.01
C GLY A 65 -10.27 -8.93 -11.47
N GLY A 66 -11.17 -9.54 -12.25
CA GLY A 66 -12.53 -9.87 -11.83
C GLY A 66 -13.48 -8.67 -11.69
N ASP A 67 -14.60 -8.89 -11.02
CA ASP A 67 -15.63 -7.88 -10.81
C ASP A 67 -15.20 -6.86 -9.75
N LEU A 68 -15.41 -5.58 -10.06
CA LEU A 68 -15.21 -4.50 -9.09
C LEU A 68 -16.17 -4.68 -7.90
N ALA A 69 -15.65 -4.50 -6.68
CA ALA A 69 -16.49 -4.53 -5.48
C ALA A 69 -17.75 -3.64 -5.64
N PRO A 70 -18.95 -4.14 -5.27
CA PRO A 70 -20.20 -3.40 -5.45
C PRO A 70 -20.18 -2.02 -4.80
N ALA A 71 -20.87 -1.06 -5.41
CA ALA A 71 -20.90 0.34 -4.95
C ALA A 71 -21.41 0.46 -3.51
N GLU A 72 -22.40 -0.36 -3.14
CA GLU A 72 -22.96 -0.39 -1.79
C GLU A 72 -21.91 -0.81 -0.74
N LEU A 73 -21.12 -1.84 -1.04
CA LEU A 73 -20.05 -2.31 -0.14
C LEU A 73 -18.99 -1.22 0.06
N LYS A 74 -18.59 -0.54 -1.02
CA LYS A 74 -17.66 0.59 -0.96
C LYS A 74 -18.19 1.73 -0.09
N SER A 75 -19.47 2.09 -0.26
CA SER A 75 -20.13 3.14 0.53
C SER A 75 -20.18 2.78 2.02
N ARG A 76 -20.58 1.55 2.35
CA ARG A 76 -20.63 1.06 3.72
C ARG A 76 -19.25 1.02 4.39
N LEU A 77 -18.23 0.54 3.68
CA LEU A 77 -16.85 0.52 4.17
C LEU A 77 -16.33 1.94 4.43
N ARG A 78 -16.54 2.88 3.50
CA ARG A 78 -16.14 4.28 3.69
C ARG A 78 -16.80 4.94 4.90
N ALA A 79 -18.10 4.69 5.10
CA ALA A 79 -18.81 5.20 6.28
C ALA A 79 -18.26 4.61 7.58
N SER A 80 -18.03 3.30 7.61
CA SER A 80 -17.42 2.60 8.76
C SER A 80 -16.04 3.16 9.10
N ILE A 81 -15.15 3.27 8.11
CA ILE A 81 -13.80 3.83 8.31
C ILE A 81 -13.85 5.25 8.88
N ARG A 82 -14.71 6.13 8.32
CA ARG A 82 -14.87 7.50 8.83
C ARG A 82 -15.32 7.51 10.28
N GLN A 83 -16.29 6.65 10.63
CA GLN A 83 -16.77 6.53 12.00
C GLN A 83 -15.66 6.03 12.94
N THR A 84 -14.93 4.98 12.57
CA THR A 84 -13.82 4.44 13.37
C THR A 84 -12.70 5.47 13.57
N VAL A 85 -12.34 6.22 12.52
CA VAL A 85 -11.33 7.28 12.64
C VAL A 85 -11.84 8.41 13.53
N ALA A 86 -13.12 8.79 13.45
CA ALA A 86 -13.68 9.82 14.32
C ALA A 86 -13.68 9.38 15.81
N THR A 87 -13.94 8.11 16.09
CA THR A 87 -13.97 7.59 17.47
C THR A 87 -12.59 7.32 18.05
N GLN A 88 -11.63 6.86 17.23
CA GLN A 88 -10.27 6.52 17.68
C GLN A 88 -9.28 7.68 17.57
N GLY A 89 -9.47 8.56 16.59
CA GLY A 89 -8.52 9.62 16.22
C GLY A 89 -8.66 10.93 17.01
N GLY A 90 -9.48 10.97 18.07
CA GLY A 90 -9.61 12.16 18.92
C GLY A 90 -10.04 13.42 18.15
N VAL A 91 -10.98 13.29 17.20
CA VAL A 91 -11.49 14.43 16.43
C VAL A 91 -12.32 15.33 17.34
N THR A 92 -11.78 16.48 17.75
CA THR A 92 -12.51 17.54 18.44
C THR A 92 -13.19 18.46 17.43
N VAL A 93 -14.51 18.34 17.28
CA VAL A 93 -15.31 19.30 16.49
C VAL A 93 -15.72 20.46 17.39
N GLU A 94 -14.90 21.51 17.41
CA GLU A 94 -15.22 22.75 18.13
C GLU A 94 -16.07 23.67 17.25
N ARG A 95 -17.39 23.44 17.29
CA ARG A 95 -18.47 24.40 16.95
C ARG A 95 -18.69 24.72 15.46
N THR A 96 -19.83 24.27 14.93
CA THR A 96 -20.43 24.84 13.71
C THR A 96 -21.70 25.62 14.09
N GLU A 97 -21.61 26.94 14.15
CA GLU A 97 -22.79 27.80 14.25
C GLU A 97 -23.33 28.07 12.85
N ILE A 98 -24.52 27.54 12.56
CA ILE A 98 -25.26 27.82 11.33
C ILE A 98 -26.42 28.74 11.69
N THR A 99 -26.36 30.00 11.29
CA THR A 99 -27.49 30.94 11.38
C THR A 99 -28.20 30.98 10.03
N VAL A 100 -29.44 30.48 10.01
CA VAL A 100 -30.30 30.50 8.82
C VAL A 100 -31.32 31.63 9.00
N GLU A 101 -31.20 32.69 8.21
CA GLU A 101 -32.24 33.72 8.11
C GLU A 101 -33.20 33.38 6.96
N GLN A 102 -34.48 33.14 7.29
CA GLN A 102 -35.55 33.08 6.28
C GLN A 102 -36.07 34.50 6.00
N ARG A 103 -36.03 34.91 4.74
CA ARG A 103 -36.78 36.09 4.27
C ARG A 103 -38.07 35.59 3.60
N THR A 104 -39.19 35.78 4.28
CA THR A 104 -40.51 35.62 3.68
C THR A 104 -40.82 36.87 2.87
N THR A 105 -40.82 36.76 1.54
CA THR A 105 -41.36 37.80 0.66
C THR A 105 -42.87 37.60 0.56
N SER A 106 -43.65 38.50 1.13
CA SER A 106 -45.08 38.64 0.85
C SER A 106 -45.28 39.77 -0.15
N ASP A 107 -45.69 39.41 -1.36
CA ASP A 107 -46.67 40.12 -2.20
C ASP A 107 -47.29 39.09 -3.17
#